data_AF-A0A8H7CYJ3-F1
#
_entry.id   AF-A0A8H7CYJ3-F1
#
_cell.length_a   1.000
_cell.length_b   1.000
_cell.length_c   1.000
_cell.angle_alpha   90.00
_cell.angle_beta   90.00
_cell.angle_gamma   90.00
#
_symmetry.space_group_name_H-M   'P 1'
#
loop_
_entity.id
_entity.type
_entity.pdbx_description
1 polymer ?
#
loop_
_entity_poly.entity_id
_entity_poly.type
_entity_poly.pdbx_seq_one_letter_code
_entity_poly.pdbx_strand_id
1 'polypeptide(L)'
;MSSSDFPSTLPNELPFPGPPVPRLDGPLSLSRIVFGGGALSHQYNSEALLSSDTPLRTVQLALRYGITAFDTSAYYGPSEILLGNALKALQDEFPRSSYQLMTKCGRNGMADFDYAPGKIRESVKRSLERMHTDYLDVVHLHDIEFVCTEVTPRRTGNHTSALNEEEAAYGLIEGEEGQVRGEGDQKILDAFAELRKMKEEGLIKHIGITGYPLYTLLRIALLILHNPPFEPVDVILSYSNLSLQNSTFLQFAPQLLERAKVRQLLAASPFSMGLLTGLAPPSWHPASPALLSATAQAAEDCKARGRSLADLATGYCIRYTSCAMPLVVGLSRPEEVHECVKVWREIEAGEGSEERMEQEAAVKSTFKKAENTPAFNSSTELAVMDPASTIFFLCDLQEKFRPIIYGFEHVVASTNKILKVAKILGCEVVVTTQKARALGPTDPAVDLNSLGALHVGTYDKTLFSMLTAEVLECLRARPAIKSIVLMGIETALALVAHPAKYTTYVLADAVSSSNPAEVPFALATMRVAGVIVTTSESLAFQLVQDANIPEFKAFSNVIKEEKDATAKAVAALLGRFERSVL
;
A
#
# COMPACT_ATOMS: atom_id res chain seq x y z
N MET A 1 -12.73 2.64 37.69
CA MET A 1 -12.62 1.26 38.20
C MET A 1 -11.43 1.24 39.13
N SER A 2 -11.60 0.83 40.38
CA SER A 2 -10.47 0.64 41.31
C SER A 2 -9.65 -0.57 40.87
N SER A 3 -8.37 -0.61 41.25
CA SER A 3 -7.40 -1.68 40.93
C SER A 3 -7.80 -3.08 41.42
N SER A 4 -8.92 -3.21 42.14
CA SER A 4 -9.44 -4.45 42.73
C SER A 4 -10.36 -5.28 41.83
N ASP A 5 -10.78 -4.75 40.67
CA ASP A 5 -11.85 -5.38 39.87
C ASP A 5 -11.35 -6.19 38.66
N PHE A 6 -10.03 -6.39 38.53
CA PHE A 6 -9.49 -7.26 37.48
C PHE A 6 -9.45 -8.71 37.97
N PRO A 7 -10.04 -9.68 37.24
CA PRO A 7 -9.97 -11.08 37.60
C PRO A 7 -8.50 -11.54 37.66
N SER A 8 -8.21 -12.46 38.58
CA SER A 8 -6.93 -13.13 38.73
C SER A 8 -6.32 -13.50 37.37
N THR A 9 -5.07 -13.06 37.12
CA THR A 9 -4.32 -13.25 35.86
C THR A 9 -4.54 -14.63 35.27
N LEU A 10 -5.07 -14.70 34.05
CA LEU A 10 -5.30 -15.97 33.36
C LEU A 10 -3.94 -16.64 33.02
N PRO A 11 -3.85 -17.98 32.91
CA PRO A 11 -2.59 -18.68 32.66
C PRO A 11 -1.83 -18.21 31.40
N ASN A 12 -2.54 -17.71 30.39
CA ASN A 12 -1.95 -17.21 29.14
C ASN A 12 -1.42 -15.77 29.23
N GLU A 13 -1.46 -15.13 30.42
CA GLU A 13 -1.05 -13.74 30.66
C GLU A 13 0.23 -13.61 31.50
N LEU A 14 0.89 -14.74 31.77
CA LEU A 14 2.18 -14.79 32.42
C LEU A 14 3.27 -15.18 31.41
N PRO A 15 4.49 -14.61 31.52
CA PRO A 15 5.61 -15.06 30.74
C PRO A 15 5.90 -16.54 30.93
N PHE A 16 6.19 -17.25 29.84
CA PHE A 16 6.80 -18.56 29.93
C PHE A 16 8.22 -18.45 30.50
N PRO A 17 8.65 -19.42 31.34
CA PRO A 17 10.00 -19.44 31.92
C PRO A 17 11.09 -19.26 30.85
N GLY A 18 12.11 -18.48 31.18
CA GLY A 18 13.23 -18.18 30.28
C GLY A 18 13.75 -16.76 30.47
N PRO A 19 14.85 -16.39 29.77
CA PRO A 19 15.41 -15.05 29.87
C PRO A 19 14.41 -14.00 29.39
N PRO A 20 14.36 -12.82 30.03
CA PRO A 20 13.59 -11.68 29.52
C PRO A 20 14.26 -11.11 28.27
N VAL A 21 13.48 -10.45 27.42
CA VAL A 21 14.00 -9.67 26.29
C VAL A 21 14.94 -8.59 26.83
N PRO A 22 16.24 -8.60 26.47
CA PRO A 22 17.21 -7.68 27.05
C PRO A 22 17.05 -6.29 26.46
N ARG A 23 17.54 -5.30 27.21
CA ARG A 23 17.90 -3.99 26.64
C ARG A 23 19.24 -4.12 25.93
N LEU A 24 19.37 -3.42 24.81
CA LEU A 24 20.61 -3.39 24.04
C LEU A 24 21.57 -2.35 24.62
N ASP A 25 22.87 -2.65 24.53
CA ASP A 25 23.95 -1.70 24.84
C ASP A 25 24.14 -0.71 23.67
N GLY A 26 23.07 0.02 23.35
CA GLY A 26 23.01 1.04 22.29
C GLY A 26 22.67 2.43 22.83
N PRO A 27 22.79 3.50 22.02
CA PRO A 27 22.66 4.88 22.48
C PRO A 27 21.33 5.22 23.18
N LEU A 28 20.25 4.50 22.88
CA LEU A 28 18.95 4.65 23.54
C LEU A 28 18.60 3.54 24.53
N SER A 29 19.41 2.49 24.68
CA SER A 29 19.13 1.34 25.56
C SER A 29 17.72 0.72 25.37
N LEU A 30 17.25 0.67 24.12
CA LEU A 30 15.96 0.08 23.75
C LEU A 30 15.97 -1.44 23.99
N SER A 31 14.81 -2.04 24.30
CA SER A 31 14.67 -3.50 24.30
C SER A 31 14.90 -4.08 22.89
N ARG A 32 15.48 -5.29 22.81
CA ARG A 32 15.81 -5.96 21.52
C ARG A 32 14.60 -6.06 20.59
N ILE A 33 13.43 -6.28 21.17
CA ILE A 33 12.13 -6.17 20.50
C ILE A 33 11.46 -4.89 20.98
N VAL A 34 10.87 -4.16 20.04
CA VAL A 34 10.05 -2.97 20.28
C VAL A 34 8.61 -3.30 19.90
N PHE A 35 7.66 -2.95 20.77
CA PHE A 35 6.24 -3.15 20.51
C PHE A 35 5.73 -2.12 19.50
N GLY A 36 5.27 -2.58 18.34
CA GLY A 36 4.72 -1.75 17.27
C GLY A 36 3.21 -1.51 17.42
N GLY A 37 2.83 -0.31 17.83
CA GLY A 37 1.45 0.16 18.00
C GLY A 37 0.66 0.30 16.70
N GLY A 38 1.25 0.13 15.51
CA GLY A 38 0.49 0.06 14.25
C GLY A 38 -0.57 -1.05 14.28
N ALA A 39 -0.28 -2.15 14.97
CA ALA A 39 -1.23 -3.23 15.22
C ALA A 39 -2.48 -2.78 16.02
N LEU A 40 -2.36 -1.75 16.87
CA LEU A 40 -3.47 -1.19 17.64
C LEU A 40 -4.29 -0.16 16.84
N SER A 41 -4.48 -0.38 15.54
CA SER A 41 -5.20 0.51 14.64
C SER A 41 -6.18 -0.22 13.75
N HIS A 42 -7.17 0.51 13.21
CA HIS A 42 -8.15 -0.02 12.24
C HIS A 42 -7.54 -0.49 10.91
N GLN A 43 -6.27 -0.19 10.66
CA GLN A 43 -5.57 -0.68 9.47
C GLN A 43 -5.34 -2.19 9.52
N TYR A 44 -5.25 -2.76 10.73
CA TYR A 44 -4.93 -4.17 10.95
C TYR A 44 -5.97 -4.92 11.79
N ASN A 45 -6.75 -4.22 12.62
CA ASN A 45 -7.68 -4.86 13.56
C ASN A 45 -9.06 -4.21 13.57
N SER A 46 -10.07 -5.01 13.94
CA SER A 46 -11.46 -4.55 14.06
C SER A 46 -11.68 -3.70 15.30
N GLU A 47 -12.72 -2.85 15.26
CA GLU A 47 -13.18 -2.10 16.44
C GLU A 47 -13.42 -3.02 17.64
N ALA A 48 -14.05 -4.18 17.43
CA ALA A 48 -14.36 -5.14 18.49
C ALA A 48 -13.11 -5.64 19.24
N LEU A 49 -11.98 -5.83 18.55
CA LEU A 49 -10.72 -6.19 19.22
C LEU A 49 -10.13 -4.98 19.95
N LEU A 50 -10.11 -3.82 19.29
CA LEU A 50 -9.50 -2.60 19.83
C LEU A 50 -10.24 -2.04 21.04
N SER A 51 -11.55 -2.22 21.12
CA SER A 51 -12.39 -1.80 22.24
C SER A 51 -12.48 -2.84 23.37
N SER A 52 -11.82 -4.00 23.23
CA SER A 52 -11.79 -5.06 24.25
C SER A 52 -10.68 -4.83 25.29
N ASP A 53 -10.50 -5.78 26.21
CA ASP A 53 -9.37 -5.82 27.14
C ASP A 53 -8.07 -6.35 26.49
N THR A 54 -8.14 -6.85 25.25
CA THR A 54 -7.01 -7.46 24.53
C THR A 54 -5.81 -6.52 24.42
N PRO A 55 -5.94 -5.23 24.04
CA PRO A 55 -4.79 -4.32 23.99
C PRO A 55 -4.07 -4.18 25.33
N LEU A 56 -4.81 -4.03 26.44
CA LEU A 56 -4.25 -3.94 27.80
C LEU A 56 -3.45 -5.20 28.16
N ARG A 57 -4.06 -6.38 27.96
CA ARG A 57 -3.45 -7.68 28.26
C ARG A 57 -2.19 -7.93 27.42
N THR A 58 -2.23 -7.51 26.15
CA THR A 58 -1.09 -7.62 25.23
C THR A 58 0.08 -6.74 25.66
N VAL A 59 -0.17 -5.47 26.00
CA VAL A 59 0.85 -4.54 26.51
C VAL A 59 1.43 -5.02 27.83
N GLN A 60 0.59 -5.49 28.76
CA GLN A 60 1.04 -6.03 30.04
C GLN A 60 1.97 -7.24 29.86
N LEU A 61 1.59 -8.20 29.00
CA LEU A 61 2.42 -9.36 28.74
C LEU A 61 3.75 -8.99 28.10
N ALA A 62 3.76 -8.03 27.16
CA ALA A 62 4.98 -7.52 26.53
C ALA A 62 5.96 -6.94 27.57
N LEU A 63 5.46 -6.10 28.49
CA LEU A 63 6.25 -5.54 29.59
C LEU A 63 6.83 -6.63 30.50
N ARG A 64 6.01 -7.63 30.89
CA ARG A 64 6.45 -8.76 31.71
C ARG A 64 7.52 -9.62 31.03
N TYR A 65 7.53 -9.69 29.70
CA TYR A 65 8.60 -10.33 28.94
C TYR A 65 9.87 -9.50 28.79
N GLY A 66 9.87 -8.22 29.21
CA GLY A 66 11.01 -7.30 29.06
C GLY A 66 10.96 -6.42 27.80
N ILE A 67 9.88 -6.48 27.02
CA ILE A 67 9.64 -5.55 25.90
C ILE A 67 9.25 -4.19 26.51
N THR A 68 10.23 -3.30 26.62
CA THR A 68 10.12 -2.04 27.37
C THR A 68 10.23 -0.80 26.48
N ALA A 69 10.15 -0.97 25.16
CA ALA A 69 10.09 0.11 24.18
C ALA A 69 8.84 -0.06 23.29
N PHE A 70 8.13 1.04 23.05
CA PHE A 70 6.89 1.08 22.27
C PHE A 70 7.00 2.14 21.17
N ASP A 71 6.64 1.78 19.95
CA ASP A 71 6.56 2.68 18.79
C ASP A 71 5.12 2.80 18.30
N THR A 72 4.58 4.01 18.20
CA THR A 72 3.23 4.29 17.68
C THR A 72 3.23 5.48 16.73
N SER A 73 2.08 6.08 16.41
CA SER A 73 1.96 7.29 15.61
C SER A 73 0.61 7.97 15.85
N ALA A 74 0.59 9.31 15.77
CA ALA A 74 -0.65 10.08 15.70
C ALA A 74 -1.55 9.70 14.50
N TYR A 75 -0.98 9.12 13.44
CA TYR A 75 -1.71 8.62 12.26
C TYR A 75 -2.39 7.26 12.50
N TYR A 76 -1.94 6.47 13.49
CA TYR A 76 -2.41 5.09 13.70
C TYR A 76 -3.76 5.01 14.43
N GLY A 77 -4.74 5.82 14.03
CA GLY A 77 -6.08 5.83 14.60
C GLY A 77 -6.06 5.91 16.13
N PRO A 78 -6.67 4.95 16.86
CA PRO A 78 -6.75 4.98 18.32
C PRO A 78 -5.47 4.52 19.04
N SER A 79 -4.40 4.15 18.32
CA SER A 79 -3.22 3.48 18.89
C SER A 79 -2.59 4.22 20.08
N GLU A 80 -2.34 5.54 19.96
CA GLU A 80 -1.77 6.34 21.06
C GLU A 80 -2.67 6.33 22.31
N ILE A 81 -3.99 6.37 22.12
CA ILE A 81 -4.98 6.39 23.20
C ILE A 81 -5.03 5.02 23.89
N LEU A 82 -5.07 3.93 23.10
CA LEU A 82 -5.11 2.57 23.63
C LEU A 82 -3.83 2.24 24.39
N LEU A 83 -2.67 2.55 23.80
CA LEU A 83 -1.38 2.34 24.44
C LEU A 83 -1.25 3.19 25.71
N GLY A 84 -1.62 4.48 25.63
CA GLY A 84 -1.64 5.40 26.77
C GLY A 84 -2.49 4.90 27.93
N ASN A 85 -3.74 4.51 27.66
CA ASN A 85 -4.65 4.00 28.67
C ASN A 85 -4.14 2.69 29.29
N ALA A 86 -3.57 1.79 28.48
CA ALA A 86 -2.99 0.54 28.96
C ALA A 86 -1.81 0.81 29.92
N LEU A 87 -0.85 1.63 29.50
CA LEU A 87 0.32 1.97 30.32
C LEU A 87 -0.06 2.73 31.59
N LYS A 88 -1.07 3.60 31.51
CA LYS A 88 -1.61 4.31 32.68
C LYS A 88 -2.23 3.35 33.68
N ALA A 89 -3.00 2.37 33.22
CA ALA A 89 -3.60 1.34 34.06
C ALA A 89 -2.53 0.44 34.72
N LEU A 90 -1.39 0.25 34.06
CA LEU A 90 -0.28 -0.59 34.52
C LEU A 90 0.79 0.17 35.32
N GLN A 91 0.60 1.45 35.60
CA GLN A 91 1.64 2.33 36.18
C GLN A 91 2.19 1.87 37.54
N ASP A 92 1.39 1.13 38.33
CA ASP A 92 1.80 0.63 39.65
C ASP A 92 2.75 -0.58 39.53
N GLU A 93 2.63 -1.37 38.45
CA GLU A 93 3.51 -2.50 38.12
C GLU A 93 4.71 -2.02 37.28
N PHE A 94 4.48 -1.08 36.35
CA PHE A 94 5.45 -0.56 35.41
C PHE A 94 5.42 0.99 35.38
N PRO A 95 6.24 1.66 36.21
CA PRO A 95 6.25 3.13 36.26
C PRO A 95 6.77 3.73 34.95
N ARG A 96 6.38 4.97 34.63
CA ARG A 96 6.74 5.65 33.36
C ARG A 96 8.25 5.63 33.03
N SER A 97 9.12 5.63 34.04
CA SER A 97 10.57 5.57 33.90
C SER A 97 11.11 4.18 33.49
N SER A 98 10.31 3.12 33.60
CA SER A 98 10.72 1.75 33.29
C SER A 98 10.54 1.37 31.82
N TYR A 99 9.96 2.24 30.99
CA TYR A 99 9.75 2.00 29.56
C TYR A 99 9.98 3.26 28.72
N GLN A 100 10.07 3.08 27.40
CA GLN A 100 10.32 4.14 26.42
C GLN A 100 9.18 4.25 25.42
N LEU A 101 8.76 5.48 25.13
CA LEU A 101 7.68 5.78 24.19
C LEU A 101 8.21 6.55 22.97
N MET A 102 7.92 6.00 21.80
CA MET A 102 8.25 6.57 20.51
C MET A 102 6.95 6.81 19.74
N THR A 103 6.80 7.99 19.15
CA THR A 103 5.66 8.32 18.28
C THR A 103 6.13 9.10 17.07
N LYS A 104 5.20 9.48 16.19
CA LYS A 104 5.49 10.17 14.94
C LYS A 104 4.51 11.32 14.73
N CYS A 105 4.97 12.38 14.08
CA CYS A 105 4.22 13.60 13.77
C CYS A 105 4.37 13.99 12.29
N GLY A 106 3.57 14.95 11.84
CA GLY A 106 3.61 15.47 10.47
C GLY A 106 2.66 14.77 9.49
N ARG A 107 2.31 13.50 9.72
CA ARG A 107 1.27 12.79 8.97
C ARG A 107 -0.02 12.71 9.79
N ASN A 108 -1.11 13.29 9.28
CA ASN A 108 -2.43 13.30 9.95
C ASN A 108 -3.47 12.41 9.24
N GLY A 109 -3.18 11.99 8.01
CA GLY A 109 -4.08 11.16 7.20
C GLY A 109 -3.33 10.45 6.07
N MET A 110 -4.07 9.75 5.20
CA MET A 110 -3.47 8.97 4.13
C MET A 110 -2.66 9.83 3.15
N ALA A 111 -3.18 11.01 2.80
CA ALA A 111 -2.55 12.01 1.93
C ALA A 111 -2.42 13.39 2.60
N ASP A 112 -2.56 13.45 3.93
CA ASP A 112 -2.50 14.69 4.71
C ASP A 112 -1.17 14.74 5.49
N PHE A 113 -0.27 15.57 4.96
CA PHE A 113 1.06 15.81 5.49
C PHE A 113 1.22 17.31 5.76
N ASP A 114 1.38 17.66 7.03
CA ASP A 114 1.56 19.04 7.48
C ASP A 114 2.76 19.13 8.42
N TYR A 115 3.87 19.61 7.86
CA TYR A 115 5.16 19.76 8.53
C TYR A 115 5.40 21.19 9.00
N ALA A 116 4.39 22.06 8.96
CA ALA A 116 4.53 23.40 9.52
C ALA A 116 4.91 23.30 11.01
N PRO A 117 5.89 24.08 11.50
CA PRO A 117 6.36 24.01 12.89
C PRO A 117 5.24 24.01 13.94
N GLY A 118 4.25 24.89 13.81
CA GLY A 118 3.10 24.93 14.71
C GLY A 118 2.31 23.61 14.76
N LYS A 119 2.19 22.93 13.62
CA LYS A 119 1.44 21.67 13.47
C LYS A 119 2.21 20.46 13.99
N ILE A 120 3.52 20.45 13.81
CA ILE A 120 4.42 19.50 14.47
C ILE A 120 4.25 19.60 15.99
N ARG A 121 4.33 20.82 16.55
CA ARG A 121 4.15 21.04 17.99
C ARG A 121 2.77 20.63 18.49
N GLU A 122 1.71 21.02 17.79
CA GLU A 122 0.33 20.62 18.11
C GLU A 122 0.19 19.09 18.13
N SER A 123 0.75 18.40 17.13
CA SER A 123 0.73 16.94 17.06
C SER A 123 1.43 16.29 18.25
N VAL A 124 2.64 16.76 18.61
CA VAL A 124 3.40 16.21 19.74
C VAL A 124 2.68 16.43 21.07
N LYS A 125 2.13 17.63 21.30
CA LYS A 125 1.35 17.91 22.52
C LYS A 125 0.13 17.00 22.64
N ARG A 126 -0.58 16.78 21.53
CA ARG A 126 -1.70 15.83 21.48
C ARG A 126 -1.26 14.40 21.79
N SER A 127 -0.09 13.97 21.30
CA SER A 127 0.47 12.65 21.62
C SER A 127 0.79 12.50 23.11
N LEU A 128 1.36 13.52 23.75
CA LEU A 128 1.62 13.56 25.21
C LEU A 128 0.32 13.37 26.01
N GLU A 129 -0.73 14.13 25.64
CA GLU A 129 -2.05 14.02 26.27
C GLU A 129 -2.65 12.62 26.12
N ARG A 130 -2.65 12.07 24.90
CA ARG A 130 -3.23 10.74 24.62
C ARG A 130 -2.49 9.61 25.34
N MET A 131 -1.18 9.75 25.53
CA MET A 131 -0.34 8.77 26.21
C MET A 131 -0.16 9.02 27.71
N HIS A 132 -0.85 10.02 28.27
CA HIS A 132 -0.83 10.36 29.70
C HIS A 132 0.59 10.57 30.27
N THR A 133 1.45 11.26 29.52
CA THR A 133 2.84 11.52 29.91
C THR A 133 3.26 12.95 29.58
N ASP A 134 4.25 13.45 30.30
CA ASP A 134 4.88 14.75 30.16
C ASP A 134 6.08 14.78 29.20
N TYR A 135 6.62 13.62 28.83
CA TYR A 135 7.71 13.51 27.85
C TYR A 135 7.60 12.29 26.94
N LEU A 136 8.17 12.41 25.74
CA LEU A 136 8.37 11.31 24.78
C LEU A 136 9.85 10.98 24.65
N ASP A 137 10.18 9.69 24.57
CA ASP A 137 11.57 9.28 24.43
C ASP A 137 12.07 9.51 22.99
N VAL A 138 11.23 9.26 21.97
CA VAL A 138 11.53 9.60 20.57
C VAL A 138 10.31 10.19 19.88
N VAL A 139 10.50 11.23 19.07
CA VAL A 139 9.50 11.69 18.09
C VAL A 139 10.10 11.67 16.69
N HIS A 140 9.44 10.97 15.78
CA HIS A 140 9.81 10.94 14.37
C HIS A 140 9.01 11.94 13.52
N LEU A 141 9.64 12.52 12.51
CA LEU A 141 8.92 13.03 11.34
C LEU A 141 8.46 11.84 10.47
N HIS A 142 7.16 11.72 10.20
CA HIS A 142 6.52 10.51 9.65
C HIS A 142 6.41 10.52 8.11
N ASP A 143 7.02 9.54 7.46
CA ASP A 143 7.02 9.34 6.00
C ASP A 143 7.49 10.58 5.25
N ILE A 144 8.74 10.97 5.56
CA ILE A 144 9.38 12.16 5.00
C ILE A 144 9.43 12.19 3.48
N GLU A 145 9.33 11.03 2.80
CA GLU A 145 9.34 10.92 1.34
C GLU A 145 8.14 11.61 0.68
N PHE A 146 7.03 11.80 1.41
CA PHE A 146 5.86 12.53 0.90
C PHE A 146 5.97 14.05 1.08
N VAL A 147 7.02 14.53 1.76
CA VAL A 147 7.20 15.95 2.08
C VAL A 147 8.49 16.52 1.51
N CYS A 148 9.59 15.79 1.61
CA CYS A 148 10.88 16.24 1.10
C CYS A 148 10.85 16.43 -0.42
N THR A 149 11.79 17.21 -0.94
CA THR A 149 11.91 17.37 -2.40
C THR A 149 12.32 16.03 -3.01
N GLU A 150 11.54 15.51 -3.96
CA GLU A 150 11.82 14.22 -4.59
C GLU A 150 13.13 14.28 -5.41
N VAL A 151 14.04 13.36 -5.13
CA VAL A 151 15.32 13.19 -5.86
C VAL A 151 15.53 11.70 -6.08
N THR A 152 15.04 11.21 -7.21
CA THR A 152 15.24 9.82 -7.59
C THR A 152 15.11 9.63 -9.10
N PRO A 153 15.95 8.81 -9.74
CA PRO A 153 15.79 8.45 -11.15
C PRO A 153 14.67 7.43 -11.38
N ARG A 154 14.20 6.73 -10.33
CA ARG A 154 13.15 5.70 -10.44
C ARG A 154 12.41 5.49 -9.13
N ARG A 155 11.13 5.12 -9.21
CA ARG A 155 10.27 4.90 -8.02
C ARG A 155 10.19 3.46 -7.53
N THR A 156 10.64 2.50 -8.34
CA THR A 156 10.50 1.08 -8.08
C THR A 156 11.81 0.33 -8.30
N GLY A 157 11.89 -0.86 -7.71
CA GLY A 157 13.01 -1.79 -7.90
C GLY A 157 14.08 -1.65 -6.83
N ASN A 158 15.26 -2.19 -7.12
CA ASN A 158 16.40 -2.11 -6.22
C ASN A 158 17.14 -0.77 -6.39
N HIS A 159 17.38 -0.10 -5.26
CA HIS A 159 18.05 1.20 -5.19
C HIS A 159 19.45 1.14 -4.56
N THR A 160 20.06 -0.05 -4.42
CA THR A 160 21.40 -0.18 -3.84
C THR A 160 22.49 0.52 -4.64
N SER A 161 22.28 0.73 -5.95
CA SER A 161 23.18 1.53 -6.79
C SER A 161 23.25 3.01 -6.39
N ALA A 162 22.30 3.50 -5.58
CA ALA A 162 22.36 4.84 -4.97
C ALA A 162 23.57 5.00 -4.03
N LEU A 163 24.16 3.90 -3.57
CA LEU A 163 25.36 3.90 -2.71
C LEU A 163 26.68 3.88 -3.51
N ASN A 164 26.62 3.81 -4.85
CA ASN A 164 27.80 3.73 -5.70
C ASN A 164 27.60 4.44 -7.05
N GLU A 165 27.19 3.70 -8.08
CA GLU A 165 27.18 4.11 -9.49
C GLU A 165 26.23 5.27 -9.78
N GLU A 166 25.15 5.40 -9.01
CA GLU A 166 24.08 6.37 -9.25
C GLU A 166 23.93 7.42 -8.13
N GLU A 167 24.92 7.57 -7.24
CA GLU A 167 24.84 8.49 -6.09
C GLU A 167 24.36 9.90 -6.47
N ALA A 168 24.81 10.42 -7.62
CA ALA A 168 24.39 11.70 -8.19
C ALA A 168 22.89 11.80 -8.44
N ALA A 169 22.31 10.77 -9.06
CA ALA A 169 20.90 10.75 -9.42
C ALA A 169 19.98 10.71 -8.19
N TYR A 170 20.50 10.25 -7.05
CA TYR A 170 19.79 10.20 -5.77
C TYR A 170 20.15 11.37 -4.84
N GLY A 171 20.99 12.32 -5.28
CA GLY A 171 21.41 13.47 -4.48
C GLY A 171 22.32 13.10 -3.31
N LEU A 172 23.14 12.06 -3.48
CA LEU A 172 24.05 11.50 -2.47
C LEU A 172 25.53 11.75 -2.79
N ILE A 173 25.86 12.62 -3.76
CA ILE A 173 27.24 13.02 -4.06
C ILE A 173 27.91 13.61 -2.80
N GLU A 174 29.15 13.21 -2.57
CA GLU A 174 30.00 13.80 -1.53
C GLU A 174 30.28 15.29 -1.81
N GLY A 175 30.08 16.14 -0.80
CA GLY A 175 30.22 17.60 -0.90
C GLY A 175 28.91 18.34 -1.21
N GLU A 176 27.85 17.63 -1.62
CA GLU A 176 26.52 18.20 -1.86
C GLU A 176 25.51 17.92 -0.73
N GLU A 177 25.95 17.32 0.39
CA GLU A 177 25.06 16.86 1.46
C GLU A 177 24.14 17.94 2.00
N GLY A 178 24.66 19.16 2.18
CA GLY A 178 23.91 20.28 2.75
C GLY A 178 22.97 20.98 1.76
N GLN A 179 22.92 20.57 0.50
CA GLN A 179 22.15 21.28 -0.53
C GLN A 179 20.63 21.11 -0.32
N VAL A 180 19.94 22.22 -0.05
CA VAL A 180 18.47 22.29 -0.08
C VAL A 180 18.01 22.30 -1.54
N ARG A 181 17.33 21.23 -1.98
CA ARG A 181 16.97 21.05 -3.40
C ARG A 181 15.59 21.60 -3.76
N GLY A 182 14.78 21.99 -2.78
CA GLY A 182 13.48 22.63 -3.01
C GLY A 182 12.70 22.87 -1.71
N GLU A 183 11.46 23.34 -1.83
CA GLU A 183 10.61 23.70 -0.69
C GLU A 183 10.34 22.53 0.26
N GLY A 184 10.26 21.30 -0.28
CA GLY A 184 10.02 20.10 0.53
C GLY A 184 11.14 19.86 1.54
N ASP A 185 12.39 19.99 1.10
CA ASP A 185 13.57 19.88 1.96
C ASP A 185 13.57 20.98 3.04
N GLN A 186 13.20 22.22 2.70
CA GLN A 186 13.08 23.29 3.68
C GLN A 186 12.02 22.99 4.75
N LYS A 187 10.86 22.43 4.36
CA LYS A 187 9.81 22.00 5.31
C LYS A 187 10.33 20.95 6.28
N ILE A 188 11.19 20.01 5.84
CA ILE A 188 11.82 19.03 6.73
C ILE A 188 12.71 19.74 7.76
N LEU A 189 13.57 20.67 7.31
CA LEU A 189 14.48 21.40 8.20
C LEU A 189 13.71 22.26 9.22
N ASP A 190 12.65 22.94 8.80
CA ASP A 190 11.81 23.75 9.68
C ASP A 190 11.09 22.89 10.72
N ALA A 191 10.53 21.75 10.31
CA ALA A 191 9.90 20.78 11.20
C ALA A 191 10.90 20.19 12.21
N PHE A 192 12.10 19.84 11.75
CA PHE A 192 13.17 19.31 12.60
C PHE A 192 13.65 20.37 13.61
N ALA A 193 13.78 21.63 13.18
CA ALA A 193 14.10 22.74 14.08
C ALA A 193 13.06 22.90 15.20
N GLU A 194 11.78 22.69 14.90
CA GLU A 194 10.75 22.75 15.92
C GLU A 194 10.85 21.59 16.93
N LEU A 195 11.09 20.36 16.45
CA LEU A 195 11.34 19.23 17.36
C LEU A 195 12.56 19.46 18.25
N ARG A 196 13.59 20.18 17.77
CA ARG A 196 14.73 20.59 18.60
C ARG A 196 14.35 21.56 19.71
N LYS A 197 13.54 22.58 19.43
CA LYS A 197 13.01 23.46 20.49
C LYS A 197 12.24 22.65 21.54
N MET A 198 11.40 21.72 21.09
CA MET A 198 10.66 20.84 22.01
C MET A 198 11.56 19.90 22.82
N LYS A 199 12.71 19.50 22.26
CA LYS A 199 13.75 18.75 22.98
C LYS A 199 14.44 19.61 24.04
N GLU A 200 14.76 20.87 23.74
CA GLU A 200 15.30 21.84 24.69
C GLU A 200 14.30 22.15 25.82
N GLU A 201 13.00 22.14 25.52
CA GLU A 201 11.91 22.29 26.50
C GLU A 201 11.69 21.02 27.37
N GLY A 202 12.36 19.91 27.06
CA GLY A 202 12.24 18.65 27.80
C GLY A 202 11.01 17.79 27.46
N LEU A 203 10.22 18.17 26.45
CA LEU A 203 9.04 17.42 26.01
C LEU A 203 9.42 16.17 25.20
N ILE A 204 10.60 16.18 24.58
CA ILE A 204 11.12 15.13 23.71
C ILE A 204 12.57 14.85 24.11
N LYS A 205 12.99 13.58 24.22
CA LYS A 205 14.40 13.25 24.48
C LYS A 205 15.23 13.10 23.21
N HIS A 206 14.66 12.49 22.17
CA HIS A 206 15.36 12.21 20.91
C HIS A 206 14.48 12.48 19.69
N ILE A 207 15.11 12.86 18.58
CA ILE A 207 14.44 13.22 17.33
C ILE A 207 14.81 12.22 16.25
N GLY A 208 13.81 11.68 15.57
CA GLY A 208 14.02 10.77 14.47
C GLY A 208 13.33 11.17 13.17
N ILE A 209 13.61 10.39 12.13
CA ILE A 209 12.89 10.43 10.87
C ILE A 209 12.52 9.00 10.46
N THR A 210 11.44 8.86 9.71
CA THR A 210 11.02 7.57 9.15
C THR A 210 10.44 7.76 7.75
N GLY A 211 10.47 6.69 6.97
CA GLY A 211 10.04 6.64 5.58
C GLY A 211 10.43 5.32 4.93
N TYR A 212 9.91 5.08 3.73
CA TYR A 212 10.18 3.85 2.98
C TYR A 212 11.52 3.87 2.23
N PRO A 213 11.84 4.86 1.37
CA PRO A 213 13.03 4.78 0.53
C PRO A 213 14.29 5.06 1.35
N LEU A 214 15.19 4.08 1.44
CA LEU A 214 16.43 4.18 2.23
C LEU A 214 17.37 5.29 1.73
N TYR A 215 17.43 5.51 0.41
CA TYR A 215 18.22 6.61 -0.16
C TYR A 215 17.68 7.98 0.26
N THR A 216 16.35 8.15 0.37
CA THR A 216 15.74 9.38 0.86
C THR A 216 16.05 9.59 2.33
N LEU A 217 15.95 8.54 3.16
CA LEU A 217 16.35 8.60 4.56
C LEU A 217 17.82 9.01 4.73
N LEU A 218 18.72 8.43 3.94
CA LEU A 218 20.14 8.79 3.94
C LEU A 218 20.34 10.25 3.51
N ARG A 219 19.74 10.66 2.38
CA ARG A 219 19.85 12.03 1.86
C ARG A 219 19.37 13.06 2.87
N ILE A 220 18.23 12.83 3.51
CA ILE A 220 17.67 13.76 4.48
C ILE A 220 18.46 13.77 5.79
N ALA A 221 18.98 12.64 6.24
CA ALA A 221 19.86 12.61 7.40
C ALA A 221 21.16 13.40 7.16
N LEU A 222 21.74 13.30 5.96
CA LEU A 222 22.89 14.09 5.53
C LEU A 222 22.54 15.59 5.42
N LEU A 223 21.40 15.91 4.82
CA LEU A 223 20.91 17.29 4.72
C LEU A 223 20.80 17.93 6.11
N ILE A 224 20.18 17.23 7.07
CA ILE A 224 20.07 17.72 8.45
C ILE A 224 21.47 17.89 9.05
N LEU A 225 22.35 16.89 8.97
CA LEU A 225 23.70 16.94 9.52
C LEU A 225 24.52 18.12 8.99
N HIS A 226 24.39 18.46 7.70
CA HIS A 226 25.22 19.46 7.03
C HIS A 226 24.58 20.86 6.97
N ASN A 227 23.42 21.06 7.60
CA ASN A 227 22.81 22.38 7.73
C ASN A 227 22.88 22.86 9.20
N PRO A 228 23.80 23.78 9.55
CA PRO A 228 23.85 24.36 10.88
C PRO A 228 22.52 25.07 11.25
N PRO A 229 22.10 25.04 12.52
CA PRO A 229 22.83 24.56 13.69
C PRO A 229 22.54 23.09 14.04
N PHE A 230 22.03 22.28 13.11
CA PHE A 230 21.51 20.94 13.42
C PHE A 230 22.59 19.93 13.84
N GLU A 231 22.19 19.03 14.75
CA GLU A 231 22.95 17.83 15.12
C GLU A 231 22.51 16.65 14.23
N PRO A 232 23.31 15.57 14.13
CA PRO A 232 22.85 14.34 13.48
C PRO A 232 21.51 13.87 14.03
N VAL A 233 20.69 13.26 13.16
CA VAL A 233 19.43 12.63 13.56
C VAL A 233 19.71 11.55 14.62
N ASP A 234 18.96 11.56 15.72
CA ASP A 234 19.17 10.58 16.80
C ASP A 234 18.76 9.18 16.33
N VAL A 235 17.61 9.06 15.66
CA VAL A 235 16.99 7.77 15.35
C VAL A 235 16.45 7.69 13.93
N ILE A 236 16.78 6.64 13.19
CA ILE A 236 16.11 6.29 11.94
C ILE A 236 15.37 4.96 12.10
N LEU A 237 14.08 4.98 11.77
CA LEU A 237 13.24 3.80 11.69
C LEU A 237 12.89 3.55 10.22
N SER A 238 13.27 2.38 9.70
CA SER A 238 12.88 1.94 8.36
C SER A 238 12.02 0.69 8.44
N TYR A 239 10.88 0.72 7.77
CA TYR A 239 9.93 -0.39 7.74
C TYR A 239 10.07 -1.21 6.45
N SER A 240 9.85 -2.53 6.54
CA SER A 240 9.84 -3.50 5.41
C SER A 240 11.15 -3.66 4.63
N ASN A 241 12.19 -2.85 4.88
CA ASN A 241 13.50 -2.96 4.24
C ASN A 241 14.48 -3.96 4.89
N LEU A 242 14.06 -4.58 6.00
CA LEU A 242 14.66 -5.79 6.55
C LEU A 242 13.54 -6.79 6.85
N SER A 243 13.31 -7.69 5.91
CA SER A 243 12.30 -8.75 5.90
C SER A 243 12.81 -9.92 5.04
N LEU A 244 12.10 -11.05 5.03
CA LEU A 244 12.43 -12.17 4.14
C LEU A 244 12.45 -11.78 2.65
N GLN A 245 11.62 -10.81 2.27
CA GLN A 245 11.54 -10.34 0.89
C GLN A 245 12.64 -9.32 0.56
N ASN A 246 12.98 -8.45 1.49
CA ASN A 246 13.84 -7.30 1.25
C ASN A 246 14.82 -7.12 2.41
N SER A 247 16.12 -7.25 2.14
CA SER A 247 17.19 -7.06 3.13
C SER A 247 18.10 -5.86 2.81
N THR A 248 17.59 -4.90 2.02
CA THR A 248 18.38 -3.75 1.55
C THR A 248 18.85 -2.85 2.70
N PHE A 249 18.13 -2.83 3.83
CA PHE A 249 18.52 -2.01 4.98
C PHE A 249 19.93 -2.34 5.50
N LEU A 250 20.36 -3.60 5.42
CA LEU A 250 21.71 -4.02 5.82
C LEU A 250 22.82 -3.35 5.00
N GLN A 251 22.54 -2.99 3.74
CA GLN A 251 23.50 -2.31 2.86
C GLN A 251 23.57 -0.80 3.15
N PHE A 252 22.43 -0.19 3.53
CA PHE A 252 22.36 1.23 3.87
C PHE A 252 22.78 1.52 5.31
N ALA A 253 22.68 0.55 6.23
CA ALA A 253 22.97 0.75 7.64
C ALA A 253 24.37 1.34 7.93
N PRO A 254 25.48 0.87 7.31
CA PRO A 254 26.78 1.49 7.49
C PRO A 254 26.81 2.96 7.06
N GLN A 255 26.17 3.31 5.95
CA GLN A 255 26.11 4.70 5.45
C GLN A 255 25.32 5.61 6.40
N LEU A 256 24.22 5.11 6.98
CA LEU A 256 23.44 5.88 7.95
C LEU A 256 24.21 6.09 9.26
N LEU A 257 24.91 5.07 9.75
CA LEU A 257 25.68 5.14 11.00
C LEU A 257 26.96 5.97 10.86
N GLU A 258 27.73 5.77 9.78
CA GLU A 258 29.07 6.33 9.63
C GLU A 258 29.04 7.67 8.90
N ARG A 259 28.37 7.73 7.75
CA ARG A 259 28.32 8.95 6.91
C ARG A 259 27.34 9.97 7.47
N ALA A 260 26.11 9.55 7.76
CA ALA A 260 25.07 10.44 8.32
C ALA A 260 25.12 10.55 9.85
N LYS A 261 26.02 9.80 10.52
CA LYS A 261 26.25 9.86 11.99
C LYS A 261 24.99 9.62 12.83
N VAL A 262 24.05 8.84 12.29
CA VAL A 262 22.80 8.50 12.98
C VAL A 262 23.13 7.63 14.20
N ARG A 263 22.56 7.96 15.36
CA ARG A 263 22.94 7.29 16.62
C ARG A 263 22.31 5.90 16.72
N GLN A 264 21.06 5.73 16.31
CA GLN A 264 20.31 4.48 16.45
C GLN A 264 19.49 4.18 15.20
N LEU A 265 19.60 2.94 14.71
CA LEU A 265 18.74 2.40 13.65
C LEU A 265 17.71 1.44 14.25
N LEU A 266 16.50 1.44 13.71
CA LEU A 266 15.44 0.48 14.02
C LEU A 266 14.93 -0.13 12.71
N ALA A 267 14.85 -1.46 12.69
CA ALA A 267 14.12 -2.17 11.66
C ALA A 267 12.67 -2.34 12.10
N ALA A 268 11.71 -2.18 11.19
CA ALA A 268 10.29 -2.30 11.51
C ALA A 268 9.56 -3.15 10.48
N SER A 269 8.39 -3.65 10.86
CA SER A 269 7.51 -4.41 9.97
C SER A 269 8.22 -5.64 9.37
N PRO A 270 8.65 -6.61 10.21
CA PRO A 270 9.24 -7.87 9.73
C PRO A 270 8.28 -8.65 8.83
N PHE A 271 6.98 -8.37 8.95
CA PHE A 271 5.93 -8.98 8.15
C PHE A 271 5.63 -8.26 6.84
N SER A 272 6.40 -7.25 6.46
CA SER A 272 6.09 -6.39 5.30
C SER A 272 4.62 -5.98 5.26
N MET A 273 4.16 -5.27 6.29
CA MET A 273 2.79 -4.73 6.39
C MET A 273 1.68 -5.80 6.34
N GLY A 274 1.97 -6.99 6.88
CA GLY A 274 1.03 -8.10 6.97
C GLY A 274 1.21 -9.17 5.89
N LEU A 275 2.01 -8.88 4.85
CA LEU A 275 2.28 -9.81 3.75
C LEU A 275 2.86 -11.14 4.25
N LEU A 276 3.84 -11.13 5.14
CA LEU A 276 4.56 -12.33 5.58
C LEU A 276 3.96 -12.97 6.84
N THR A 277 2.68 -12.73 7.13
CA THR A 277 2.00 -13.34 8.30
C THR A 277 1.51 -14.76 8.04
N GLY A 278 1.36 -15.14 6.76
CA GLY A 278 0.65 -16.36 6.35
C GLY A 278 -0.88 -16.19 6.30
N LEU A 279 -1.39 -15.01 6.65
CA LEU A 279 -2.77 -14.61 6.40
C LEU A 279 -2.86 -13.75 5.14
N ALA A 280 -4.07 -13.52 4.65
CA ALA A 280 -4.29 -12.54 3.59
C ALA A 280 -3.84 -11.16 4.10
N PRO A 281 -2.98 -10.43 3.36
CA PRO A 281 -2.61 -9.08 3.76
C PRO A 281 -3.83 -8.15 3.69
N PRO A 282 -3.76 -6.98 4.34
CA PRO A 282 -4.80 -5.97 4.21
C PRO A 282 -5.09 -5.62 2.74
N SER A 283 -6.35 -5.34 2.41
CA SER A 283 -6.79 -5.07 1.03
C SER A 283 -6.09 -3.88 0.37
N TRP A 284 -5.54 -2.96 1.16
CA TRP A 284 -4.79 -1.79 0.71
C TRP A 284 -3.31 -2.10 0.43
N HIS A 285 -2.82 -3.31 0.69
CA HIS A 285 -1.40 -3.65 0.56
C HIS A 285 -0.92 -3.52 -0.90
N PRO A 286 0.23 -2.86 -1.16
CA PRO A 286 0.70 -2.57 -2.53
C PRO A 286 1.34 -3.77 -3.25
N ALA A 287 1.12 -5.00 -2.77
CA ALA A 287 1.79 -6.18 -3.34
C ALA A 287 1.17 -6.54 -4.69
N SER A 288 2.01 -6.85 -5.68
CA SER A 288 1.53 -7.33 -6.97
C SER A 288 0.85 -8.71 -6.82
N PRO A 289 -0.05 -9.10 -7.76
CA PRO A 289 -0.65 -10.45 -7.74
C PRO A 289 0.38 -11.58 -7.72
N ALA A 290 1.50 -11.41 -8.44
CA ALA A 290 2.60 -12.37 -8.43
C ALA A 290 3.22 -12.51 -7.02
N LEU A 291 3.42 -11.38 -6.33
CA LEU A 291 3.95 -11.38 -4.97
C LEU A 291 2.95 -11.97 -3.96
N LEU A 292 1.65 -11.67 -4.10
CA LEU A 292 0.59 -12.28 -3.28
C LEU A 292 0.55 -13.81 -3.45
N SER A 293 0.65 -14.30 -4.69
CA SER A 293 0.72 -15.74 -4.98
C SER A 293 1.98 -16.38 -4.40
N ALA A 294 3.13 -15.71 -4.50
CA ALA A 294 4.40 -16.18 -3.97
C ALA A 294 4.37 -16.27 -2.43
N THR A 295 3.76 -15.28 -1.78
CA THR A 295 3.52 -15.27 -0.34
C THR A 295 2.62 -16.42 0.09
N ALA A 296 1.51 -16.67 -0.62
CA ALA A 296 0.62 -17.80 -0.32
C ALA A 296 1.36 -19.14 -0.47
N GLN A 297 2.16 -19.31 -1.52
CA GLN A 297 3.00 -20.49 -1.70
C GLN A 297 4.02 -20.63 -0.56
N ALA A 298 4.72 -19.55 -0.19
CA ALA A 298 5.69 -19.56 0.90
C ALA A 298 5.04 -19.93 2.24
N ALA A 299 3.80 -19.48 2.50
CA ALA A 299 3.07 -19.82 3.70
C ALA A 299 2.75 -21.32 3.78
N GLU A 300 2.28 -21.93 2.70
CA GLU A 300 2.04 -23.38 2.63
C GLU A 300 3.35 -24.18 2.75
N ASP A 301 4.42 -23.73 2.10
CA ASP A 301 5.74 -24.37 2.16
C ASP A 301 6.35 -24.35 3.57
N CYS A 302 6.17 -23.25 4.31
CA CYS A 302 6.59 -23.15 5.71
C CYS A 302 5.75 -24.11 6.58
N LYS A 303 4.43 -24.09 6.39
CA LYS A 303 3.49 -24.91 7.16
C LYS A 303 3.76 -26.40 6.97
N ALA A 304 4.07 -26.84 5.74
CA ALA A 304 4.46 -28.20 5.43
C ALA A 304 5.74 -28.65 6.16
N ARG A 305 6.59 -27.71 6.57
CA ARG A 305 7.81 -27.93 7.37
C ARG A 305 7.62 -27.60 8.86
N GLY A 306 6.37 -27.48 9.32
CA GLY A 306 6.05 -27.31 10.74
C GLY A 306 6.28 -25.90 11.31
N ARG A 307 6.50 -24.89 10.47
CA ARG A 307 6.74 -23.50 10.90
C ARG A 307 5.78 -22.54 10.19
N SER A 308 5.38 -21.45 10.84
CA SER A 308 4.59 -20.41 10.17
C SER A 308 5.49 -19.45 9.37
N LEU A 309 4.94 -18.80 8.34
CA LEU A 309 5.68 -17.77 7.61
C LEU A 309 6.04 -16.58 8.53
N ALA A 310 5.15 -16.23 9.47
CA ALA A 310 5.39 -15.18 10.46
C ALA A 310 6.56 -15.51 11.39
N ASP A 311 6.64 -16.75 11.87
CA ASP A 311 7.76 -17.24 12.68
C ASP A 311 9.07 -17.13 11.88
N LEU A 312 9.08 -17.62 10.63
CA LEU A 312 10.26 -17.56 9.76
C LEU A 312 10.70 -16.11 9.48
N ALA A 313 9.74 -15.22 9.20
CA ALA A 313 9.98 -13.81 8.94
C ALA A 313 10.55 -13.07 10.16
N THR A 314 9.99 -13.34 11.34
CA THR A 314 10.46 -12.77 12.61
C THR A 314 11.88 -13.24 12.91
N GLY A 315 12.12 -14.56 12.80
CA GLY A 315 13.43 -15.15 13.07
C GLY A 315 14.53 -14.63 12.14
N TYR A 316 14.21 -14.49 10.84
CA TYR A 316 15.10 -13.86 9.86
C TYR A 316 15.50 -12.45 10.30
N CYS A 317 14.52 -11.60 10.62
CA CYS A 317 14.79 -10.22 11.01
C CYS A 317 15.64 -10.17 12.28
N ILE A 318 15.27 -10.92 13.33
CA ILE A 318 16.01 -10.97 14.60
C ILE A 318 17.47 -11.35 14.40
N ARG A 319 17.75 -12.33 13.53
CA ARG A 319 19.11 -12.79 13.22
C ARG A 319 19.96 -11.71 12.58
N TYR A 320 19.38 -10.92 11.67
CA TYR A 320 20.11 -9.90 10.91
C TYR A 320 20.12 -8.51 11.57
N THR A 321 19.15 -8.25 12.44
CA THR A 321 19.25 -7.16 13.40
C THR A 321 20.27 -7.56 14.46
N SER A 322 21.53 -7.14 14.30
CA SER A 322 22.58 -7.34 15.31
C SER A 322 22.15 -6.81 16.68
N CYS A 323 22.98 -7.01 17.73
CA CYS A 323 22.72 -6.48 19.08
C CYS A 323 22.58 -4.94 19.14
N ALA A 324 22.73 -4.20 18.04
CA ALA A 324 22.63 -2.75 17.99
C ALA A 324 21.38 -2.21 17.26
N MET A 325 20.54 -3.05 16.64
CA MET A 325 19.38 -2.60 15.86
C MET A 325 18.09 -3.24 16.38
N PRO A 326 17.29 -2.59 17.24
CA PRO A 326 16.02 -3.15 17.69
C PRO A 326 15.04 -3.44 16.54
N LEU A 327 14.21 -4.46 16.73
CA LEU A 327 13.15 -4.83 15.79
C LEU A 327 11.77 -4.38 16.31
N VAL A 328 11.09 -3.52 15.55
CA VAL A 328 9.71 -3.10 15.81
C VAL A 328 8.73 -4.11 15.20
N VAL A 329 8.00 -4.82 16.06
CA VAL A 329 7.07 -5.88 15.68
C VAL A 329 5.64 -5.47 16.05
N GLY A 330 4.71 -5.53 15.09
CA GLY A 330 3.30 -5.30 15.36
C GLY A 330 2.68 -6.51 16.06
N LEU A 331 2.19 -6.32 17.28
CA LEU A 331 1.61 -7.38 18.12
C LEU A 331 0.22 -6.91 18.59
N SER A 332 -0.81 -7.66 18.23
CA SER A 332 -2.22 -7.33 18.48
C SER A 332 -2.82 -8.12 19.64
N ARG A 333 -2.24 -9.27 19.97
CA ARG A 333 -2.78 -10.24 20.93
C ARG A 333 -1.68 -10.87 21.80
N PRO A 334 -2.01 -11.36 23.01
CA PRO A 334 -1.03 -12.01 23.89
C PRO A 334 -0.32 -13.20 23.23
N GLU A 335 -1.01 -13.98 22.41
CA GLU A 335 -0.44 -15.13 21.71
C GLU A 335 0.69 -14.73 20.75
N GLU A 336 0.56 -13.57 20.10
CA GLU A 336 1.59 -13.04 19.20
C GLU A 336 2.83 -12.56 19.98
N VAL A 337 2.64 -12.04 21.20
CA VAL A 337 3.75 -11.69 22.11
C VAL A 337 4.51 -12.95 22.51
N HIS A 338 3.79 -14.00 22.92
CA HIS A 338 4.38 -15.30 23.25
C HIS A 338 5.19 -15.85 22.08
N GLU A 339 4.61 -15.87 20.89
CA GLU A 339 5.26 -16.39 19.68
C GLU A 339 6.50 -15.58 19.32
N CYS A 340 6.43 -14.24 19.36
CA CYS A 340 7.56 -13.36 19.06
C CYS A 340 8.73 -13.59 20.03
N VAL A 341 8.46 -13.72 21.33
CA VAL A 341 9.49 -13.97 22.34
C VAL A 341 10.04 -15.39 22.23
N LYS A 342 9.22 -16.39 21.92
CA LYS A 342 9.66 -17.75 21.64
C LYS A 342 10.65 -17.78 20.48
N VAL A 343 10.29 -17.17 19.35
CA VAL A 343 11.18 -17.07 18.17
C VAL A 343 12.47 -16.34 18.51
N TRP A 344 12.40 -15.23 19.24
CA TRP A 344 13.60 -14.53 19.70
C TRP A 344 14.54 -15.43 20.50
N ARG A 345 14.01 -16.18 21.48
CA ARG A 345 14.79 -17.11 22.30
C ARG A 345 15.41 -18.23 21.47
N GLU A 346 14.67 -18.83 20.52
CA GLU A 346 15.19 -19.86 19.61
C GLU A 346 16.38 -19.33 18.80
N ILE A 347 16.28 -18.11 18.26
CA ILE A 347 17.36 -17.50 17.46
C ILE A 347 18.59 -17.22 18.30
N GLU A 348 18.43 -16.65 19.50
CA GLU A 348 19.56 -16.35 20.40
C GLU A 348 20.23 -17.63 20.92
N ALA A 349 19.47 -18.71 21.12
CA ALA A 349 20.00 -20.02 21.51
C ALA A 349 20.69 -20.77 20.33
N GLY A 350 20.51 -20.31 19.09
CA GLY A 350 21.00 -20.99 17.89
C GLY A 350 20.24 -22.27 17.52
N GLU A 351 19.04 -22.47 18.09
CA GLU A 351 18.24 -23.68 17.90
C GLU A 351 17.75 -23.80 16.45
N GLY A 352 17.97 -24.98 15.84
CA GLY A 352 17.51 -25.27 14.47
C GLY A 352 18.03 -24.30 13.40
N SER A 353 19.16 -23.64 13.64
CA SER A 353 19.64 -22.54 12.78
C SER A 353 19.84 -22.97 11.32
N GLU A 354 20.40 -24.16 11.08
CA GLU A 354 20.63 -24.68 9.72
C GLU A 354 19.30 -24.90 8.97
N GLU A 355 18.36 -25.63 9.59
CA GLU A 355 17.04 -25.88 9.01
C GLU A 355 16.29 -24.57 8.74
N ARG A 356 16.35 -23.62 9.69
CA ARG A 356 15.71 -22.32 9.54
C ARG A 356 16.31 -21.54 8.37
N MET A 357 17.64 -21.49 8.25
CA MET A 357 18.32 -20.83 7.13
C MET A 357 18.00 -21.48 5.78
N GLU A 358 17.86 -22.80 5.74
CA GLU A 358 17.42 -23.53 4.54
C GLU A 358 15.99 -23.12 4.14
N GLN A 359 15.07 -23.06 5.10
CA GLN A 359 13.70 -22.59 4.88
C GLN A 359 13.66 -21.13 4.43
N GLU A 360 14.45 -20.25 5.07
CA GLU A 360 14.61 -18.84 4.68
C GLU A 360 15.08 -18.73 3.22
N ALA A 361 16.08 -19.53 2.82
CA ALA A 361 16.60 -19.56 1.45
C ALA A 361 15.57 -20.05 0.43
N ALA A 362 14.78 -21.08 0.78
CA ALA A 362 13.70 -21.59 -0.06
C ALA A 362 12.62 -20.51 -0.30
N VAL A 363 12.17 -19.83 0.75
CA VAL A 363 11.18 -18.75 0.66
C VAL A 363 11.72 -17.58 -0.16
N LYS A 364 12.97 -17.17 0.06
CA LYS A 364 13.64 -16.13 -0.74
C LYS A 364 13.71 -16.51 -2.23
N SER A 365 13.95 -17.78 -2.54
CA SER A 365 13.93 -18.28 -3.92
C SER A 365 12.54 -18.14 -4.56
N THR A 366 11.47 -18.41 -3.80
CA THR A 366 10.08 -18.21 -4.23
C THR A 366 9.80 -16.74 -4.56
N PHE A 367 10.24 -15.80 -3.72
CA PHE A 367 10.09 -14.37 -4.02
C PHE A 367 10.92 -13.93 -5.23
N LYS A 368 12.18 -14.37 -5.33
CA LYS A 368 13.03 -14.06 -6.49
C LYS A 368 12.43 -14.58 -7.81
N LYS A 369 11.73 -15.73 -7.80
CA LYS A 369 11.00 -16.22 -8.97
C LYS A 369 9.80 -15.33 -9.30
N ALA A 370 9.10 -14.80 -8.30
CA ALA A 370 7.98 -13.88 -8.50
C ALA A 370 8.44 -12.52 -9.04
N GLU A 371 9.62 -12.04 -8.63
CA GLU A 371 10.26 -10.82 -9.14
C GLU A 371 10.76 -10.98 -10.59
N ASN A 372 11.26 -12.18 -10.95
CA ASN A 372 11.73 -12.49 -12.30
C ASN A 372 10.65 -13.03 -13.25
N THR A 373 9.49 -13.40 -12.71
CA THR A 373 8.29 -13.53 -13.52
C THR A 373 8.04 -12.13 -14.03
N PRO A 374 8.04 -11.89 -15.35
CA PRO A 374 7.85 -10.55 -15.86
C PRO A 374 6.63 -9.98 -15.15
N ALA A 375 6.88 -8.99 -14.28
CA ALA A 375 5.82 -8.13 -13.81
C ALA A 375 5.13 -7.72 -15.09
N PHE A 376 3.84 -8.04 -15.19
CA PHE A 376 3.00 -7.49 -16.24
C PHE A 376 3.42 -6.02 -16.34
N ASN A 377 4.02 -5.61 -17.48
CA ASN A 377 4.74 -4.35 -17.58
C ASN A 377 3.87 -3.26 -16.98
N SER A 378 4.12 -2.92 -15.71
CA SER A 378 3.57 -1.76 -15.06
C SER A 378 4.50 -0.64 -15.49
N SER A 379 4.47 -0.34 -16.79
CA SER A 379 4.76 1.01 -17.24
C SER A 379 3.76 1.86 -16.45
N THR A 380 4.28 2.54 -15.45
CA THR A 380 3.61 3.65 -14.77
C THR A 380 3.51 4.87 -15.69
N GLU A 381 4.03 4.76 -16.92
CA GLU A 381 3.51 5.48 -18.06
C GLU A 381 2.17 4.83 -18.47
N LEU A 382 1.08 5.60 -18.42
CA LEU A 382 -0.14 5.28 -19.17
C LEU A 382 0.29 4.86 -20.58
N ALA A 383 0.13 3.57 -20.91
CA ALA A 383 0.53 3.07 -22.22
C ALA A 383 -0.15 3.90 -23.29
N VAL A 384 0.65 4.49 -24.18
CA VAL A 384 0.18 5.29 -25.32
C VAL A 384 -0.80 4.43 -26.13
N MET A 385 -2.09 4.79 -26.11
CA MET A 385 -3.15 4.02 -26.76
C MET A 385 -3.18 4.28 -28.25
N ASP A 386 -2.84 3.28 -29.05
CA ASP A 386 -2.92 3.38 -30.51
C ASP A 386 -4.29 2.86 -31.02
N PRO A 387 -5.10 3.69 -31.71
CA PRO A 387 -6.35 3.28 -32.34
C PRO A 387 -6.23 2.02 -33.21
N ALA A 388 -5.14 1.88 -33.97
CA ALA A 388 -4.92 0.75 -34.88
C ALA A 388 -4.70 -0.58 -34.15
N SER A 389 -4.39 -0.53 -32.86
CA SER A 389 -4.17 -1.71 -32.00
C SER A 389 -5.24 -1.88 -30.91
N THR A 390 -6.34 -1.12 -31.00
CA THR A 390 -7.42 -1.09 -30.00
C THR A 390 -8.73 -1.65 -30.57
N ILE A 391 -9.38 -2.52 -29.80
CA ILE A 391 -10.71 -3.06 -30.11
C ILE A 391 -11.69 -2.80 -28.96
N PHE A 392 -12.92 -2.42 -29.29
CA PHE A 392 -13.99 -2.18 -28.33
C PHE A 392 -14.90 -3.39 -28.18
N PHE A 393 -15.31 -3.69 -26.96
CA PHE A 393 -16.11 -4.85 -26.59
C PHE A 393 -17.38 -4.34 -25.89
N LEU A 394 -18.53 -4.54 -26.53
CA LEU A 394 -19.84 -4.22 -25.99
C LEU A 394 -20.50 -5.48 -25.41
N CYS A 395 -20.59 -5.54 -24.09
CA CYS A 395 -21.13 -6.67 -23.35
C CYS A 395 -22.64 -6.50 -23.12
N ASP A 396 -23.43 -7.36 -23.76
CA ASP A 396 -24.80 -7.74 -23.38
C ASP A 396 -25.79 -6.59 -23.18
N LEU A 397 -25.59 -5.44 -23.82
CA LEU A 397 -26.45 -4.26 -23.70
C LEU A 397 -27.77 -4.43 -24.48
N GLN A 398 -28.62 -5.35 -24.02
CA GLN A 398 -29.87 -5.79 -24.68
C GLN A 398 -31.10 -5.05 -24.15
N GLU A 399 -32.11 -4.91 -25.02
CA GLU A 399 -33.33 -4.13 -24.74
C GLU A 399 -34.06 -4.56 -23.46
N LYS A 400 -34.11 -5.86 -23.16
CA LYS A 400 -34.84 -6.37 -21.98
C LYS A 400 -34.19 -6.00 -20.65
N PHE A 401 -32.96 -5.52 -20.64
CA PHE A 401 -32.29 -5.05 -19.43
C PHE A 401 -32.62 -3.60 -19.09
N ARG A 402 -33.20 -2.84 -20.02
CA ARG A 402 -33.58 -1.43 -19.85
C ARG A 402 -34.37 -1.12 -18.56
N PRO A 403 -35.38 -1.92 -18.14
CA PRO A 403 -36.12 -1.63 -16.91
C PRO A 403 -35.43 -2.10 -15.63
N ILE A 404 -34.34 -2.88 -15.71
CA ILE A 404 -33.73 -3.57 -14.57
C ILE A 404 -32.39 -2.93 -14.19
N ILE A 405 -31.60 -2.51 -15.17
CA ILE A 405 -30.27 -1.95 -14.95
C ILE A 405 -30.37 -0.48 -14.54
N TYR A 406 -29.68 -0.12 -13.46
CA TYR A 406 -29.64 1.25 -12.99
C TYR A 406 -28.99 2.18 -14.02
N GLY A 407 -29.65 3.30 -14.34
CA GLY A 407 -29.09 4.29 -15.26
C GLY A 407 -28.83 3.77 -16.67
N PHE A 408 -29.58 2.77 -17.15
CA PHE A 408 -29.38 2.13 -18.46
C PHE A 408 -29.25 3.13 -19.62
N GLU A 409 -30.09 4.17 -19.68
CA GLU A 409 -30.00 5.23 -20.71
C GLU A 409 -28.64 5.94 -20.72
N HIS A 410 -28.02 6.10 -19.56
CA HIS A 410 -26.70 6.73 -19.44
C HIS A 410 -25.60 5.81 -19.95
N VAL A 411 -25.72 4.49 -19.71
CA VAL A 411 -24.81 3.49 -20.31
C VAL A 411 -24.92 3.53 -21.82
N VAL A 412 -26.14 3.51 -22.37
CA VAL A 412 -26.39 3.61 -23.82
C VAL A 412 -25.82 4.90 -24.40
N ALA A 413 -26.00 6.05 -23.73
CA ALA A 413 -25.46 7.33 -24.17
C ALA A 413 -23.93 7.32 -24.25
N SER A 414 -23.25 6.85 -23.20
CA SER A 414 -21.79 6.73 -23.17
C SER A 414 -21.27 5.71 -24.21
N THR A 415 -21.98 4.59 -24.39
CA THR A 415 -21.70 3.61 -25.45
C THR A 415 -21.79 4.27 -26.83
N ASN A 416 -22.87 4.99 -27.16
CA ASN A 416 -22.99 5.63 -28.46
C ASN A 416 -21.93 6.71 -28.71
N LYS A 417 -21.56 7.47 -27.67
CA LYS A 417 -20.43 8.41 -27.77
C LYS A 417 -19.15 7.69 -28.18
N ILE A 418 -18.81 6.58 -27.53
CA ILE A 418 -17.58 5.85 -27.85
C ILE A 418 -17.67 5.12 -29.20
N LEU A 419 -18.87 4.69 -29.64
CA LEU A 419 -19.05 4.17 -31.01
C LEU A 419 -18.78 5.24 -32.08
N LYS A 420 -19.19 6.49 -31.86
CA LYS A 420 -18.84 7.62 -32.75
C LYS A 420 -17.33 7.85 -32.80
N VAL A 421 -16.66 7.79 -31.65
CA VAL A 421 -15.19 7.91 -31.56
C VAL A 421 -14.50 6.74 -32.28
N ALA A 422 -14.94 5.50 -32.03
CA ALA A 422 -14.42 4.31 -32.69
C ALA A 422 -14.53 4.43 -34.22
N LYS A 423 -15.66 4.92 -34.72
CA LYS A 423 -15.85 5.19 -36.16
C LYS A 423 -14.86 6.22 -36.71
N ILE A 424 -14.64 7.32 -35.98
CA ILE A 424 -13.74 8.39 -36.40
C ILE A 424 -12.29 7.89 -36.47
N LEU A 425 -11.88 7.09 -35.48
CA LEU A 425 -10.51 6.60 -35.35
C LEU A 425 -10.26 5.24 -36.03
N GLY A 426 -11.29 4.64 -36.65
CA GLY A 426 -11.18 3.35 -37.33
C GLY A 426 -11.02 2.15 -36.39
N CYS A 427 -11.45 2.25 -35.13
CA CYS A 427 -11.39 1.15 -34.18
C CYS A 427 -12.53 0.15 -34.39
N GLU A 428 -12.21 -1.14 -34.33
CA GLU A 428 -13.19 -2.21 -34.46
C GLU A 428 -14.01 -2.42 -33.17
N VAL A 429 -15.22 -2.96 -33.33
CA VAL A 429 -16.18 -3.20 -32.24
C VAL A 429 -16.74 -4.62 -32.33
N VAL A 430 -16.58 -5.39 -31.26
CA VAL A 430 -17.18 -6.71 -31.04
C VAL A 430 -18.34 -6.57 -30.05
N VAL A 431 -19.45 -7.25 -30.33
CA VAL A 431 -20.63 -7.25 -29.48
C VAL A 431 -20.94 -8.68 -29.03
N THR A 432 -21.38 -8.84 -27.78
CA THR A 432 -22.01 -10.08 -27.32
C THR A 432 -23.43 -9.83 -26.85
N THR A 433 -24.26 -10.86 -26.93
CA THR A 433 -25.57 -10.91 -26.28
C THR A 433 -25.64 -12.12 -25.36
N GLN A 434 -26.32 -11.99 -24.23
CA GLN A 434 -26.62 -13.10 -23.35
C GLN A 434 -27.97 -13.69 -23.75
N LYS A 435 -28.02 -14.96 -24.16
CA LYS A 435 -29.24 -15.72 -24.47
C LYS A 435 -30.26 -14.88 -25.27
N ALA A 436 -29.90 -14.34 -26.43
CA ALA A 436 -30.68 -13.36 -27.19
C ALA A 436 -32.12 -13.81 -27.47
N ARG A 437 -32.35 -15.12 -27.66
CA ARG A 437 -33.70 -15.68 -27.81
C ARG A 437 -34.60 -15.38 -26.60
N ALA A 438 -34.04 -15.38 -25.39
CA ALA A 438 -34.75 -15.12 -24.14
C ALA A 438 -34.67 -13.64 -23.73
N LEU A 439 -33.51 -12.99 -23.91
CA LEU A 439 -33.22 -11.65 -23.38
C LEU A 439 -33.31 -10.53 -24.45
N GLY A 440 -33.67 -10.86 -25.69
CA GLY A 440 -33.80 -9.91 -26.79
C GLY A 440 -32.48 -9.60 -27.49
N PRO A 441 -32.50 -8.86 -28.61
CA PRO A 441 -31.29 -8.40 -29.27
C PRO A 441 -30.61 -7.26 -28.47
N THR A 442 -29.43 -6.82 -28.93
CA THR A 442 -28.84 -5.54 -28.50
C THR A 442 -29.87 -4.43 -28.59
N ASP A 443 -29.89 -3.54 -27.61
CA ASP A 443 -30.87 -2.47 -27.52
C ASP A 443 -30.84 -1.59 -28.79
N PRO A 444 -31.99 -1.28 -29.41
CA PRO A 444 -32.05 -0.55 -30.68
C PRO A 444 -31.54 0.89 -30.59
N ALA A 445 -31.40 1.45 -29.39
CA ALA A 445 -30.79 2.75 -29.19
C ALA A 445 -29.26 2.71 -29.31
N VAL A 446 -28.63 1.54 -29.33
CA VAL A 446 -27.19 1.39 -29.61
C VAL A 446 -26.96 1.39 -31.13
N ASP A 447 -26.30 2.43 -31.63
CA ASP A 447 -26.13 2.65 -33.08
C ASP A 447 -24.96 1.84 -33.69
N LEU A 448 -25.10 0.52 -33.70
CA LEU A 448 -24.15 -0.39 -34.35
C LEU A 448 -24.14 -0.26 -35.88
N ASN A 449 -25.26 0.18 -36.47
CA ASN A 449 -25.38 0.32 -37.93
C ASN A 449 -24.42 1.38 -38.47
N SER A 450 -24.18 2.45 -37.71
CA SER A 450 -23.26 3.51 -38.10
C SER A 450 -21.81 3.06 -38.27
N LEU A 451 -21.40 1.95 -37.65
CA LEU A 451 -20.03 1.43 -37.68
C LEU A 451 -19.67 0.76 -39.02
N GLY A 452 -20.65 0.27 -39.77
CA GLY A 452 -20.40 -0.48 -41.02
C GLY A 452 -19.44 -1.65 -40.78
N ALA A 453 -18.34 -1.70 -41.53
CA ALA A 453 -17.34 -2.76 -41.43
C ALA A 453 -16.58 -2.80 -40.09
N LEU A 454 -16.63 -1.73 -39.30
CA LEU A 454 -16.00 -1.69 -37.97
C LEU A 454 -16.79 -2.51 -36.94
N HIS A 455 -18.06 -2.83 -37.18
CA HIS A 455 -18.78 -3.81 -36.38
C HIS A 455 -18.42 -5.21 -36.88
N VAL A 456 -17.50 -5.87 -36.16
CA VAL A 456 -16.87 -7.11 -36.65
C VAL A 456 -17.66 -8.37 -36.32
N GLY A 457 -18.66 -8.26 -35.43
CA GLY A 457 -19.59 -9.35 -35.14
C GLY A 457 -20.42 -9.12 -33.87
N THR A 458 -21.61 -9.72 -33.86
CA THR A 458 -22.44 -9.91 -32.67
C THR A 458 -22.55 -11.40 -32.37
N TYR A 459 -22.09 -11.83 -31.20
CA TYR A 459 -22.02 -13.23 -30.82
C TYR A 459 -22.95 -13.53 -29.63
N ASP A 460 -23.95 -14.38 -29.84
CA ASP A 460 -24.86 -14.80 -28.77
C ASP A 460 -24.22 -15.88 -27.89
N LYS A 461 -24.36 -15.74 -26.57
CA LYS A 461 -23.68 -16.60 -25.60
C LYS A 461 -24.55 -16.96 -24.41
N THR A 462 -24.19 -18.07 -23.78
CA THR A 462 -24.69 -18.45 -22.44
C THR A 462 -23.64 -18.24 -21.35
N LEU A 463 -22.37 -18.06 -21.74
CA LEU A 463 -21.26 -17.79 -20.82
C LEU A 463 -21.36 -16.38 -20.26
N PHE A 464 -21.01 -16.20 -18.99
CA PHE A 464 -20.85 -14.86 -18.41
C PHE A 464 -19.57 -14.16 -18.90
N SER A 465 -18.65 -14.90 -19.53
CA SER A 465 -17.50 -14.33 -20.24
C SER A 465 -17.84 -13.98 -21.69
N MET A 466 -17.34 -12.83 -22.17
CA MET A 466 -17.37 -12.49 -23.60
C MET A 466 -16.44 -13.36 -24.47
N LEU A 467 -15.50 -14.10 -23.87
CA LEU A 467 -14.50 -14.89 -24.59
C LEU A 467 -15.05 -16.25 -25.06
N THR A 468 -16.04 -16.20 -25.94
CA THR A 468 -16.52 -17.39 -26.65
C THR A 468 -15.47 -17.88 -27.67
N ALA A 469 -15.67 -19.07 -28.23
CA ALA A 469 -14.78 -19.59 -29.27
C ALA A 469 -14.70 -18.65 -30.48
N GLU A 470 -15.83 -18.06 -30.86
CA GLU A 470 -16.00 -17.14 -31.97
C GLU A 470 -15.32 -15.79 -31.70
N VAL A 471 -15.46 -15.25 -30.48
CA VAL A 471 -14.77 -14.02 -30.08
C VAL A 471 -13.25 -14.25 -30.01
N LEU A 472 -12.80 -15.41 -29.53
CA LEU A 472 -11.38 -15.76 -29.54
C LEU A 472 -10.84 -15.91 -30.96
N GLU A 473 -11.61 -16.48 -31.88
CA GLU A 473 -11.24 -16.55 -33.30
C GLU A 473 -11.19 -15.16 -33.94
N CYS A 474 -12.16 -14.29 -33.63
CA CYS A 474 -12.16 -12.89 -34.01
C CYS A 474 -10.89 -12.16 -33.55
N LEU A 475 -10.45 -12.39 -32.30
CA LEU A 475 -9.19 -11.84 -31.79
C LEU A 475 -7.94 -12.47 -32.43
N ARG A 476 -7.94 -13.79 -32.70
CA ARG A 476 -6.82 -14.47 -33.38
C ARG A 476 -6.61 -13.96 -34.80
N ALA A 477 -7.69 -13.60 -35.50
CA ALA A 477 -7.64 -12.98 -36.81
C ALA A 477 -7.04 -11.56 -36.79
N ARG A 478 -6.80 -10.99 -35.60
CA ARG A 478 -6.35 -9.61 -35.38
C ARG A 478 -5.08 -9.56 -34.54
N PRO A 479 -3.94 -10.07 -35.06
CA PRO A 479 -2.70 -10.15 -34.28
C PRO A 479 -2.12 -8.78 -33.88
N ALA A 480 -2.53 -7.71 -34.56
CA ALA A 480 -2.11 -6.33 -34.26
C ALA A 480 -2.77 -5.75 -32.99
N ILE A 481 -3.89 -6.34 -32.53
CA ILE A 481 -4.59 -5.85 -31.34
C ILE A 481 -3.77 -6.10 -30.10
N LYS A 482 -3.60 -5.04 -29.32
CA LYS A 482 -2.88 -5.01 -28.03
C LYS A 482 -3.79 -4.55 -26.90
N SER A 483 -4.83 -3.77 -27.20
CA SER A 483 -5.71 -3.16 -26.21
C SER A 483 -7.18 -3.57 -26.44
N ILE A 484 -7.87 -3.91 -25.35
CA ILE A 484 -9.30 -4.21 -25.34
C ILE A 484 -10.00 -3.20 -24.44
N VAL A 485 -11.06 -2.56 -24.92
CA VAL A 485 -11.85 -1.60 -24.14
C VAL A 485 -13.26 -2.13 -23.93
N LEU A 486 -13.62 -2.33 -22.67
CA LEU A 486 -14.90 -2.92 -22.27
C LEU A 486 -15.94 -1.85 -21.92
N MET A 487 -17.18 -2.11 -22.36
CA MET A 487 -18.38 -1.35 -22.02
C MET A 487 -19.62 -2.26 -22.01
N GLY A 488 -20.73 -1.78 -21.48
CA GLY A 488 -22.00 -2.50 -21.43
C GLY A 488 -22.35 -2.99 -20.02
N ILE A 489 -23.16 -4.03 -19.93
CA ILE A 489 -23.63 -4.59 -18.66
C ILE A 489 -23.01 -5.97 -18.44
N GLU A 490 -22.96 -6.45 -17.18
CA GLU A 490 -22.31 -7.72 -16.80
C GLU A 490 -20.78 -7.74 -17.02
N THR A 491 -20.17 -6.59 -17.34
CA THR A 491 -18.74 -6.44 -17.65
C THR A 491 -17.84 -6.96 -16.52
N ALA A 492 -18.29 -6.90 -15.26
CA ALA A 492 -17.61 -7.40 -14.07
C ALA A 492 -17.23 -8.89 -14.15
N LEU A 493 -18.11 -9.72 -14.74
CA LEU A 493 -17.95 -11.17 -14.85
C LEU A 493 -17.34 -11.60 -16.20
N ALA A 494 -17.24 -10.67 -17.16
CA ALA A 494 -16.79 -10.94 -18.52
C ALA A 494 -15.32 -11.40 -18.62
N LEU A 495 -14.49 -11.03 -17.63
CA LEU A 495 -13.02 -11.13 -17.66
C LEU A 495 -12.42 -12.33 -16.90
N VAL A 496 -13.22 -13.28 -16.42
CA VAL A 496 -12.73 -14.35 -15.52
C VAL A 496 -11.68 -15.30 -16.14
N ALA A 497 -11.35 -15.20 -17.43
CA ALA A 497 -10.17 -15.88 -17.95
C ALA A 497 -9.66 -15.24 -19.24
N HIS A 498 -8.70 -14.29 -19.17
CA HIS A 498 -7.36 -14.42 -19.78
C HIS A 498 -6.62 -13.06 -19.87
N PRO A 499 -5.75 -12.70 -18.89
CA PRO A 499 -5.08 -11.40 -18.90
C PRO A 499 -3.65 -11.40 -19.46
N ALA A 500 -3.10 -12.49 -20.01
CA ALA A 500 -1.66 -12.51 -20.31
C ALA A 500 -1.22 -11.70 -21.55
N LYS A 501 -2.12 -11.41 -22.50
CA LYS A 501 -1.76 -10.88 -23.84
C LYS A 501 -2.18 -9.43 -24.12
N TYR A 502 -3.27 -8.94 -23.53
CA TYR A 502 -3.86 -7.64 -23.88
C TYR A 502 -3.93 -6.70 -22.69
N THR A 503 -3.69 -5.41 -22.93
CA THR A 503 -4.01 -4.36 -21.96
C THR A 503 -5.51 -4.12 -21.99
N THR A 504 -6.18 -4.28 -20.85
CA THR A 504 -7.64 -4.19 -20.80
C THR A 504 -8.07 -2.91 -20.09
N TYR A 505 -9.02 -2.20 -20.68
CA TYR A 505 -9.64 -1.00 -20.14
C TYR A 505 -11.12 -1.24 -19.88
N VAL A 506 -11.69 -0.58 -18.89
CA VAL A 506 -13.14 -0.54 -18.67
C VAL A 506 -13.61 0.90 -18.53
N LEU A 507 -14.70 1.24 -19.22
CA LEU A 507 -15.29 2.58 -19.19
C LEU A 507 -16.30 2.68 -18.04
N ALA A 508 -15.89 3.29 -16.93
CA ALA A 508 -16.68 3.38 -15.70
C ALA A 508 -18.04 4.07 -15.91
N ASP A 509 -18.10 5.05 -16.82
CA ASP A 509 -19.32 5.78 -17.20
C ASP A 509 -20.12 5.09 -18.33
N ALA A 510 -19.71 3.88 -18.75
CA ALA A 510 -20.42 3.04 -19.71
C ALA A 510 -20.59 1.60 -19.19
N VAL A 511 -20.64 1.42 -17.86
CA VAL A 511 -20.99 0.15 -17.21
C VAL A 511 -22.00 0.37 -16.09
N SER A 512 -22.85 -0.62 -15.84
CA SER A 512 -23.81 -0.58 -14.74
C SER A 512 -24.30 -1.99 -14.34
N SER A 513 -25.06 -2.05 -13.25
CA SER A 513 -25.68 -3.25 -12.70
C SER A 513 -27.14 -2.96 -12.31
N SER A 514 -27.93 -4.01 -12.11
CA SER A 514 -29.26 -3.90 -11.48
C SER A 514 -29.14 -3.43 -10.03
N ASN A 515 -28.02 -3.77 -9.37
CA ASN A 515 -27.64 -3.27 -8.07
C ASN A 515 -26.50 -2.22 -8.23
N PRO A 516 -26.80 -0.92 -8.25
CA PRO A 516 -25.77 0.10 -8.49
C PRO A 516 -24.68 0.14 -7.43
N ALA A 517 -24.95 -0.34 -6.21
CA ALA A 517 -23.97 -0.40 -5.14
C ALA A 517 -22.84 -1.41 -5.40
N GLU A 518 -23.02 -2.38 -6.31
CA GLU A 518 -22.00 -3.38 -6.66
C GLU A 518 -20.98 -2.87 -7.69
N VAL A 519 -21.34 -1.85 -8.46
CA VAL A 519 -20.50 -1.32 -9.55
C VAL A 519 -19.11 -0.87 -9.05
N PRO A 520 -18.98 -0.13 -7.93
CA PRO A 520 -17.67 0.26 -7.40
C PRO A 520 -16.81 -0.92 -6.97
N PHE A 521 -17.42 -1.94 -6.35
CA PHE A 521 -16.70 -3.14 -5.94
C PHE A 521 -16.21 -3.91 -7.16
N ALA A 522 -17.04 -4.05 -8.20
CA ALA A 522 -16.64 -4.67 -9.44
C ALA A 522 -15.48 -3.93 -10.13
N LEU A 523 -15.56 -2.59 -10.22
CA LEU A 523 -14.49 -1.76 -10.78
C LEU A 523 -13.21 -1.85 -9.95
N ALA A 524 -13.31 -1.87 -8.62
CA ALA A 524 -12.17 -2.06 -7.73
C ALA A 524 -11.53 -3.45 -7.91
N THR A 525 -12.34 -4.51 -8.00
CA THR A 525 -11.86 -5.87 -8.29
C THR A 525 -11.17 -5.95 -9.65
N MET A 526 -11.73 -5.33 -10.69
CA MET A 526 -11.12 -5.23 -12.02
C MET A 526 -9.77 -4.51 -11.97
N ARG A 527 -9.67 -3.42 -11.21
CA ARG A 527 -8.43 -2.68 -11.00
C ARG A 527 -7.35 -3.56 -10.36
N VAL A 528 -7.72 -4.34 -9.35
CA VAL A 528 -6.82 -5.34 -8.72
C VAL A 528 -6.43 -6.45 -9.70
N ALA A 529 -7.33 -6.84 -10.61
CA ALA A 529 -7.08 -7.82 -11.66
C ALA A 529 -6.25 -7.27 -12.84
N GLY A 530 -5.77 -6.03 -12.78
CA GLY A 530 -4.91 -5.42 -13.81
C GLY A 530 -5.68 -4.73 -14.95
N VAL A 531 -6.98 -4.49 -14.79
CA VAL A 531 -7.79 -3.73 -15.75
C VAL A 531 -7.67 -2.24 -15.44
N ILE A 532 -7.42 -1.43 -16.45
CA ILE A 532 -7.36 0.03 -16.33
C ILE A 532 -8.79 0.59 -16.32
N VAL A 533 -9.22 1.10 -15.16
CA VAL A 533 -10.50 1.81 -15.02
C VAL A 533 -10.33 3.25 -15.47
N THR A 534 -11.11 3.67 -16.46
CA THR A 534 -11.09 5.03 -17.03
C THR A 534 -12.51 5.48 -17.38
N THR A 535 -12.67 6.69 -17.92
CA THR A 535 -13.95 7.18 -18.46
C THR A 535 -13.91 7.22 -19.98
N SER A 536 -15.08 7.20 -20.61
CA SER A 536 -15.22 7.27 -22.06
C SER A 536 -14.59 8.54 -22.66
N GLU A 537 -14.63 9.67 -21.94
CA GLU A 537 -13.99 10.91 -22.40
C GLU A 537 -12.46 10.87 -22.25
N SER A 538 -11.95 10.46 -21.08
CA SER A 538 -10.50 10.34 -20.85
C SER A 538 -9.84 9.36 -21.82
N LEU A 539 -10.46 8.20 -22.06
CA LEU A 539 -9.97 7.22 -23.02
C LEU A 539 -9.98 7.77 -24.46
N ALA A 540 -11.01 8.51 -24.84
CA ALA A 540 -11.10 9.06 -26.19
C ALA A 540 -9.98 10.09 -26.46
N PHE A 541 -9.63 10.93 -25.49
CA PHE A 541 -8.47 11.81 -25.60
C PHE A 541 -7.13 11.05 -25.63
N GLN A 542 -7.01 9.94 -24.89
CA GLN A 542 -5.82 9.07 -24.92
C GLN A 542 -5.62 8.40 -26.29
N LEU A 543 -6.71 8.03 -26.97
CA LEU A 543 -6.65 7.45 -28.31
C LEU A 543 -6.28 8.49 -29.39
N VAL A 544 -6.70 9.74 -29.22
CA VAL A 544 -6.44 10.83 -30.17
C VAL A 544 -5.00 11.33 -30.10
N GLN A 545 -4.46 11.48 -28.89
CA GLN A 545 -3.08 11.90 -28.57
C GLN A 545 -2.65 13.31 -29.04
N ASP A 546 -2.87 13.65 -30.31
CA ASP A 546 -2.41 14.88 -30.95
C ASP A 546 -3.58 15.60 -31.61
N ALA A 547 -3.70 16.90 -31.36
CA ALA A 547 -4.70 17.76 -31.99
C ALA A 547 -4.46 18.02 -33.49
N ASN A 548 -3.29 17.63 -34.00
CA ASN A 548 -2.90 17.81 -35.40
C ASN A 548 -3.31 16.64 -36.32
N ILE A 549 -3.91 15.57 -35.79
CA ILE A 549 -4.40 14.48 -36.65
C ILE A 549 -5.63 14.93 -37.49
N PRO A 550 -5.79 14.43 -38.73
CA PRO A 550 -6.94 14.79 -39.59
C PRO A 550 -8.31 14.60 -38.93
N GLU A 551 -8.42 13.58 -38.06
CA GLU A 551 -9.63 13.16 -37.38
C GLU A 551 -10.04 14.08 -36.22
N PHE A 552 -9.11 14.91 -35.71
CA PHE A 552 -9.29 15.68 -34.48
C PHE A 552 -10.52 16.60 -34.53
N LYS A 553 -10.78 17.23 -35.68
CA LYS A 553 -11.94 18.12 -35.85
C LYS A 553 -13.26 17.37 -35.71
N ALA A 554 -13.36 16.18 -36.31
CA ALA A 554 -14.55 15.33 -36.18
C ALA A 554 -14.71 14.84 -34.74
N PHE A 555 -13.61 14.40 -34.12
CA PHE A 555 -13.57 13.99 -32.72
C PHE A 555 -14.02 15.11 -31.76
N SER A 556 -13.46 16.31 -31.90
CA SER A 556 -13.80 17.47 -31.06
C SER A 556 -15.28 17.85 -31.17
N ASN A 557 -15.89 17.70 -32.35
CA ASN A 557 -17.32 17.92 -32.52
C ASN A 557 -18.14 16.91 -31.73
N VAL A 558 -17.78 15.61 -31.75
CA VAL A 558 -18.45 14.58 -30.93
C VAL A 558 -18.37 14.92 -29.44
N ILE A 559 -17.19 15.32 -28.94
CA ILE A 559 -17.04 15.70 -27.52
C ILE A 559 -17.92 16.91 -27.16
N LYS A 560 -18.04 17.89 -28.06
CA LYS A 560 -18.91 19.07 -27.85
C LYS A 560 -20.39 18.71 -27.89
N GLU A 561 -20.80 17.89 -28.86
CA GLU A 561 -22.19 17.43 -29.03
C GLU A 561 -22.66 16.60 -27.84
N GLU A 562 -21.78 15.73 -27.32
CA GLU A 562 -22.09 14.78 -26.25
C GLU A 562 -21.83 15.33 -24.84
N LYS A 563 -21.44 16.61 -24.71
CA LYS A 563 -21.01 17.22 -23.45
C LYS A 563 -22.07 17.07 -22.34
N ASP A 564 -23.32 17.43 -22.63
CA ASP A 564 -24.40 17.40 -21.63
C ASP A 564 -24.80 15.97 -21.27
N ALA A 565 -24.81 15.06 -22.26
CA ALA A 565 -25.08 13.65 -22.04
C ALA A 565 -23.98 13.01 -21.16
N THR A 566 -22.72 13.34 -21.43
CA THR A 566 -21.56 12.90 -20.65
C THR A 566 -21.64 13.38 -19.21
N ALA A 567 -21.91 14.67 -18.98
CA ALA A 567 -22.04 15.22 -17.64
C ALA A 567 -23.16 14.51 -16.85
N LYS A 568 -24.31 14.25 -17.48
CA LYS A 568 -25.42 13.51 -16.86
C LYS A 568 -25.04 12.05 -16.57
N ALA A 569 -24.37 11.37 -17.50
CA ALA A 569 -23.95 9.97 -17.31
C ALA A 569 -22.94 9.84 -16.17
N VAL A 570 -21.91 10.69 -16.14
CA VAL A 570 -20.93 10.73 -15.04
C VAL A 570 -21.61 11.06 -13.72
N ALA A 571 -22.52 12.03 -13.66
CA ALA A 571 -23.22 12.35 -12.42
C ALA A 571 -24.12 11.20 -11.93
N ALA A 572 -24.84 10.53 -12.85
CA ALA A 572 -25.77 9.47 -12.50
C ALA A 572 -25.08 8.15 -12.13
N LEU A 573 -24.03 7.79 -12.87
CA LEU A 573 -23.32 6.51 -12.72
C LEU A 573 -22.14 6.62 -11.75
N LEU A 574 -21.44 7.77 -11.70
CA LEU A 574 -20.24 7.96 -10.88
C LEU A 574 -20.42 8.90 -9.68
N GLY A 575 -21.39 9.82 -9.73
CA GLY A 575 -21.53 10.93 -8.78
C GLY A 575 -21.97 10.55 -7.36
N ARG A 576 -22.30 9.27 -7.09
CA ARG A 576 -22.65 8.77 -5.75
C ARG A 576 -21.53 8.00 -5.06
N PHE A 577 -20.37 7.87 -5.70
CA PHE A 577 -19.25 7.13 -5.12
C PHE A 577 -18.52 8.01 -4.10
N GLU A 578 -18.37 7.52 -2.88
CA GLU A 578 -17.42 8.08 -1.93
C GLU A 578 -16.05 8.16 -2.62
N ARG A 579 -15.33 9.28 -2.44
CA ARG A 579 -14.00 9.49 -3.03
C ARG A 579 -12.95 8.43 -2.60
N SER A 580 -13.33 7.51 -1.72
CA SER A 580 -12.56 6.34 -1.30
C SER A 580 -12.57 5.18 -2.32
N VAL A 581 -13.42 5.19 -3.35
CA VAL A 581 -13.59 4.05 -4.28
C VAL A 581 -13.28 4.36 -5.77
N LEU A 582 -13.29 5.64 -6.17
CA LEU A 582 -12.81 6.06 -7.49
C LEU A 582 -11.29 6.23 -7.48
#